data_AF-I3SJE0-F1
#
_entry.id   AF-I3SJE0-F1
#
_cell.length_a   1.000
_cell.length_b   1.000
_cell.length_c   1.000
_cell.angle_alpha   90.00
_cell.angle_beta   90.00
_cell.angle_gamma   90.00
#
_symmetry.space_group_name_H-M   'P 1'
#
loop_
_entity.id
_entity.type
_entity.pdbx_description
1 polymer ?
#
loop_
_entity_poly.entity_id
_entity_poly.type
_entity_poly.pdbx_seq_one_letter_code
_entity_poly.pdbx_strand_id
1 'polypeptide(L)' 'MCLNDLLGLGGGGNFALCLDGDLLTGTSGPCDTFGNQCLAHSPEFELKNIELWGFTHVLPG' A
#
# COMPACT_ATOMS: atom_id res chain seq x y z
N MET A 1 -13.20 -10.66 6.81
CA MET A 1 -13.09 -10.77 5.35
C MET A 1 -11.66 -11.14 5.04
N CYS A 2 -11.42 -12.33 4.48
CA CYS A 2 -10.09 -12.71 4.00
C CYS A 2 -9.86 -11.89 2.73
N LEU A 3 -9.11 -10.80 2.85
CA LEU A 3 -8.82 -9.86 1.77
C LEU A 3 -7.69 -10.44 0.91
N ASN A 4 -7.92 -11.62 0.31
CA ASN A 4 -6.91 -12.26 -0.55
C ASN A 4 -6.65 -11.44 -1.82
N ASP A 5 -7.53 -10.49 -2.11
CA ASP A 5 -7.55 -9.74 -3.36
C ASP A 5 -7.19 -8.26 -3.18
N LEU A 6 -6.78 -7.81 -1.98
CA LEU A 6 -6.22 -6.45 -1.80
C LEU A 6 -5.10 -6.39 -0.75
N LEU A 7 -4.07 -5.61 -1.05
CA LEU A 7 -3.00 -5.26 -0.12
C LEU A 7 -3.22 -3.85 0.42
N GLY A 8 -3.74 -3.74 1.64
CA GLY A 8 -3.98 -2.47 2.33
C GLY A 8 -2.93 -2.14 3.38
N LEU A 9 -2.48 -0.89 3.42
CA LEU A 9 -1.52 -0.32 4.38
C LEU A 9 -2.09 0.95 5.01
N GLY A 10 -1.97 1.07 6.33
CA GLY A 10 -2.39 2.24 7.12
C GLY A 10 -3.89 2.39 7.17
N GLY A 11 -4.53 2.05 8.28
CA GLY A 11 -5.99 2.11 8.44
C GLY A 11 -6.48 3.27 9.32
N GLY A 12 -7.73 3.19 9.76
CA GLY A 12 -8.40 4.23 10.54
C GLY A 12 -9.21 5.16 9.64
N GLY A 13 -10.37 4.67 9.19
CA GLY A 13 -11.18 5.30 8.15
C GLY A 13 -10.86 4.73 6.77
N ASN A 14 -9.94 5.35 6.04
CA ASN A 14 -9.45 4.86 4.75
C ASN A 14 -8.09 4.16 4.88
N PHE A 15 -7.68 3.48 3.80
CA PHE A 15 -6.33 2.98 3.65
C PHE A 15 -5.39 4.08 3.13
N ALA A 16 -4.22 4.24 3.73
CA ALA A 16 -3.18 5.13 3.22
C ALA A 16 -2.73 4.73 1.83
N LEU A 17 -2.58 3.42 1.62
CA LEU A 17 -2.29 2.81 0.34
C LEU A 17 -3.01 1.47 0.28
N CYS A 18 -3.76 1.23 -0.78
CA CYS A 18 -4.42 -0.03 -1.03
C CYS A 18 -4.19 -0.44 -2.47
N LEU A 19 -3.71 -1.65 -2.71
CA LEU A 19 -3.49 -2.19 -4.06
C LEU A 19 -4.48 -3.32 -4.30
N ASP A 20 -4.94 -3.45 -5.54
CA ASP A 20 -5.71 -4.63 -5.97
C ASP A 20 -4.83 -5.89 -6.03
N GLY A 21 -5.47 -7.05 -6.07
CA GLY A 21 -4.80 -8.36 -6.10
C GLY A 21 -4.05 -8.61 -7.40
N ASP A 22 -4.45 -7.94 -8.48
CA ASP A 22 -3.80 -8.01 -9.79
C ASP A 22 -2.60 -7.05 -9.91
N LEU A 23 -2.39 -6.19 -8.90
CA LEU A 23 -1.35 -5.16 -8.85
C LEU A 23 -1.37 -4.19 -10.04
N LEU A 24 -2.57 -3.92 -10.57
CA LEU A 24 -2.81 -3.04 -11.72
C LEU A 24 -3.28 -1.66 -11.27
N THR A 25 -4.10 -1.60 -10.24
CA THR A 25 -4.66 -0.35 -9.71
C THR A 25 -4.52 -0.26 -8.20
N GLY A 26 -4.49 0.98 -7.72
CA GLY A 26 -4.41 1.26 -6.30
C GLY A 26 -5.21 2.48 -5.91
N THR A 27 -5.50 2.57 -4.62
CA THR A 27 -6.14 3.71 -4.00
C THR A 27 -5.30 4.26 -2.86
N SER A 28 -5.38 5.57 -2.63
CA SER A 28 -4.70 6.24 -1.53
C SER A 28 -5.62 7.29 -0.93
N GLY A 29 -5.81 7.22 0.38
CA GLY A 29 -6.60 8.18 1.12
C GLY A 29 -5.89 8.65 2.39
N PRO A 30 -6.46 9.65 3.06
CA PRO A 30 -6.02 10.00 4.40
C PRO A 30 -6.27 8.84 5.37
N CYS A 31 -5.31 8.55 6.25
CA CYS A 31 -5.50 7.55 7.30
C CYS A 31 -5.05 8.06 8.66
N ASP A 32 -5.73 7.62 9.71
CA ASP A 32 -5.41 8.01 11.08
C ASP A 32 -4.15 7.29 11.61
N THR A 33 -3.84 6.10 11.08
CA THR A 33 -2.67 5.31 11.54
C THR A 33 -1.36 6.06 11.33
N PHE A 34 -1.24 6.75 10.19
CA PHE A 34 -0.03 7.49 9.81
C PHE A 34 -0.25 9.01 9.79
N GLY A 35 -1.49 9.49 9.93
CA GLY A 35 -1.81 10.90 9.77
C GLY A 35 -1.46 11.46 8.39
N ASN A 36 -1.39 10.60 7.37
CA ASN A 36 -1.06 11.01 6.01
C ASN A 36 -2.28 11.57 5.29
N GLN A 37 -2.03 12.33 4.23
CA GLN A 37 -3.02 12.65 3.19
C GLN A 37 -2.85 11.68 2.01
N CYS A 38 -3.65 11.84 0.95
CA CYS A 38 -3.47 11.10 -0.31
C CYS A 38 -2.00 11.16 -0.77
N LEU A 39 -1.37 9.98 -0.88
CA LEU A 39 0.04 9.82 -1.24
C LEU A 39 0.24 9.89 -2.77
N ALA A 40 -0.81 9.58 -3.53
CA ALA A 40 -0.82 9.66 -4.98
C ALA A 40 -1.35 11.02 -5.47
N HIS A 41 -1.16 11.31 -6.76
CA HIS A 41 -1.72 12.52 -7.38
C HIS A 41 -3.26 12.55 -7.32
N SER A 42 -3.88 11.37 -7.39
CA SER A 42 -5.31 11.15 -7.32
C SER A 42 -5.62 10.02 -6.34
N PRO A 43 -6.81 10.00 -5.70
CA PRO A 43 -7.19 8.94 -4.77
C PRO A 43 -7.21 7.55 -5.39
N GLU A 44 -7.37 7.46 -6.71
CA GLU A 44 -7.28 6.25 -7.53
C GLU A 44 -6.13 6.43 -8.53
N PHE A 45 -5.32 5.40 -8.73
CA PHE A 45 -4.18 5.44 -9.65
C PHE A 45 -3.88 4.07 -10.26
N GLU A 46 -3.29 4.09 -11.45
CA GLU A 46 -2.77 2.89 -12.11
C GLU A 46 -1.31 2.65 -11.68
N LEU A 47 -0.98 1.39 -11.39
CA LEU A 47 0.38 0.98 -11.10
C LEU A 47 1.11 0.65 -12.39
N LYS A 48 2.27 1.27 -12.57
CA LYS A 48 3.18 0.94 -13.67
C LYS A 48 4.15 -0.18 -13.27
N ASN A 49 4.76 -0.02 -12.10
CA ASN A 49 5.75 -0.94 -11.56
C ASN A 49 5.63 -0.97 -10.04
N ILE A 50 5.87 -2.14 -9.45
CA ILE A 50 5.99 -2.33 -8.00
C ILE A 50 7.35 -2.96 -7.73
N GLU A 51 8.04 -2.42 -6.73
CA GLU A 51 9.31 -2.95 -6.26
C GLU A 51 9.20 -3.26 -4.76
N LEU A 52 9.48 -4.50 -4.38
CA LEU A 52 9.50 -4.92 -2.98
C LEU A 52 10.95 -5.15 -2.54
N TRP A 53 11.37 -4.41 -1.53
CA TRP A 53 12.73 -4.46 -1.00
C TRP A 53 12.73 -5.16 0.36
N GLY A 54 13.52 -6.22 0.49
CA GLY A 54 13.74 -6.93 1.75
C GLY A 54 15.19 -6.77 2.22
N PHE A 55 15.39 -6.65 3.53
CA PHE A 55 16.74 -6.68 4.10
C PHE A 55 17.14 -8.14 4.35
N THR A 56 18.20 -8.61 3.71
CA THR A 56 18.82 -9.88 4.09
C THR A 56 19.73 -9.60 5.29
N HIS A 57 19.27 -9.97 6.49
CA HIS A 57 20.18 -10.09 7.63
C HIS A 57 21.12 -11.27 7.38
N VAL A 58 22.18 -11.05 6.60
CA VAL A 58 23.39 -11.85 6.75
C VAL A 58 24.03 -11.33 8.03
N LEU A 59 23.68 -11.96 9.15
CA LEU A 59 24.52 -11.88 10.33
C LEU A 59 25.94 -12.29 9.89
N PRO A 60 26.97 -11.45 10.06
CA PRO A 60 28.33 -11.94 9.97
C PRO A 60 28.52 -12.88 11.17
N GLY A 61 28.46 -14.18 10.91
CA GLY A 61 28.95 -15.20 11.84
C GLY A 61 30.46 -15.26 11.82
#